data_AF-A0A929DRR4-F1
#
_entry.id   AF-A0A929DRR4-F1
#
_cell.length_a   1.000
_cell.length_b   1.000
_cell.length_c   1.000
_cell.angle_alpha   90.00
_cell.angle_beta   90.00
_cell.angle_gamma   90.00
#
_symmetry.space_group_name_H-M   'P 1'
#
loop_
_entity.id
_entity.type
_entity.pdbx_description
1 polymer ?
#
loop_
_entity_poly.entity_id
_entity_poly.type
_entity_poly.pdbx_seq_one_letter_code
_entity_poly.pdbx_strand_id
1 'polypeptide(L)'
;MIKKFFYAVIILLAVLLGLTFTLHNAEPVTLQYYFGIELQGALSLVILISFALGVGAGYMANLKTLLGLQRKLVKTRRDVQQAEQEVANIRALPIKDAL
;
A
#
# COMPACT_ATOMS: atom_id res chain seq x y z
N MET A 1 17.45 2.62 11.08
CA MET A 1 17.76 4.05 10.94
C MET A 1 17.71 4.54 9.51
N ILE A 2 18.45 3.91 8.56
CA ILE A 2 18.50 4.30 7.13
C ILE A 2 17.13 4.53 6.49
N LYS A 3 16.15 3.62 6.69
CA LYS A 3 14.82 3.76 6.09
C LYS A 3 14.09 5.02 6.57
N LYS A 4 14.13 5.30 7.87
CA LYS A 4 13.50 6.49 8.46
C LYS A 4 14.16 7.78 7.97
N PHE A 5 15.49 7.77 7.86
CA PHE A 5 16.25 8.89 7.30
C PHE A 5 15.91 9.14 5.83
N PHE A 6 15.87 8.07 5.02
CA PHE A 6 15.48 8.15 3.61
C PHE A 6 14.08 8.74 3.43
N TYR A 7 13.08 8.26 4.19
CA TYR A 7 11.74 8.84 4.15
C TYR A 7 11.72 10.30 4.61
N ALA A 8 12.50 10.68 5.63
CA ALA A 8 12.59 12.07 6.07
C ALA A 8 13.15 12.99 4.98
N VAL A 9 14.20 12.55 4.26
CA VAL A 9 14.77 13.29 3.12
C VAL A 9 13.74 13.46 2.00
N ILE A 10 13.01 12.40 1.65
CA ILE A 10 11.96 12.48 0.62
C ILE A 10 10.86 13.46 1.04
N ILE A 11 10.39 13.39 2.29
CA ILE A 11 9.36 14.30 2.80
C ILE A 11 9.86 15.74 2.77
N LEU A 12 11.10 16.00 3.20
CA LEU A 12 11.69 17.33 3.15
C LEU A 12 11.74 17.88 1.73
N LEU A 13 12.21 17.07 0.76
CA LEU A 13 12.23 17.46 -0.65
C LEU A 13 10.83 17.73 -1.20
N ALA A 14 9.86 16.88 -0.89
CA ALA A 14 8.48 17.07 -1.31
C ALA A 14 7.87 18.37 -0.76
N VAL A 15 8.15 18.69 0.52
CA VAL A 15 7.70 19.94 1.15
C VAL A 15 8.35 21.15 0.49
N LEU A 16 9.66 21.13 0.23
CA LEU A 16 10.36 22.22 -0.44
C LEU A 16 9.83 22.46 -1.86
N LEU A 17 9.59 21.39 -2.61
CA LEU A 17 8.98 21.47 -3.94
C LEU A 17 7.56 22.03 -3.86
N GLY A 18 6.73 21.58 -2.92
CA GLY A 18 5.37 22.10 -2.73
C GLY A 18 5.34 23.58 -2.37
N LEU A 19 6.25 24.03 -1.50
CA LEU A 19 6.39 25.44 -1.11
C LEU A 19 6.81 26.32 -2.29
N THR A 20 7.90 25.97 -2.98
CA THR A 20 8.40 26.72 -4.13
C THR A 20 7.37 26.78 -5.26
N PHE A 21 6.70 25.66 -5.52
CA PHE A 21 5.62 25.57 -6.49
C PHE A 21 4.45 26.50 -6.13
N THR A 22 4.00 26.49 -4.87
CA THR A 22 2.88 27.35 -4.43
C THR A 22 3.22 28.83 -4.51
N LEU A 23 4.46 29.21 -4.15
CA LEU A 23 4.90 30.61 -4.19
C LEU A 23 5.01 31.15 -5.63
N HIS A 24 5.52 30.35 -6.57
CA HIS A 24 5.67 30.77 -7.97
C HIS A 24 4.40 30.60 -8.80
N ASN A 25 3.47 29.75 -8.37
CA ASN A 25 2.23 29.44 -9.08
C ASN A 25 1.02 29.77 -8.19
N ALA A 26 1.04 30.95 -7.57
CA ALA A 26 -0.05 31.44 -6.72
C ALA A 26 -1.28 31.90 -7.53
N GLU A 27 -1.16 31.97 -8.86
CA GLU A 27 -2.25 32.36 -9.73
C GLU A 27 -3.40 31.32 -9.68
N PRO A 28 -4.65 31.79 -9.60
CA PRO A 28 -5.81 30.90 -9.66
C PRO A 28 -5.93 30.32 -11.07
N VAL A 29 -6.20 29.01 -11.14
CA VAL A 29 -6.44 28.30 -12.39
C VAL A 29 -7.91 27.88 -12.44
N THR A 30 -8.51 28.05 -13.62
CA THR A 30 -9.86 27.57 -13.93
C THR A 30 -9.77 26.20 -14.58
N LEU A 31 -10.30 25.19 -13.91
CA LEU A 31 -10.48 23.84 -14.43
C LEU A 31 -11.86 23.72 -15.06
N GLN A 32 -11.91 23.59 -16.38
CA GLN A 32 -13.12 23.21 -17.09
C GLN A 32 -13.22 21.68 -17.10
N TYR A 33 -14.13 21.15 -16.31
CA TYR A 33 -14.37 19.72 -16.16
C TYR A 33 -15.66 19.30 -16.89
N TYR A 34 -15.91 17.99 -16.94
CA TYR A 34 -17.06 17.44 -17.63
C TYR A 34 -18.39 18.08 -17.19
N PHE A 35 -19.35 18.15 -18.12
CA PHE A 35 -20.69 18.72 -17.90
C PHE A 35 -20.70 20.23 -17.60
N GLY A 36 -19.68 20.97 -18.03
CA GLY A 36 -19.60 22.42 -17.83
C GLY A 36 -19.31 22.81 -16.39
N ILE A 37 -18.79 21.89 -15.58
CA ILE A 37 -18.35 22.18 -14.21
C ILE A 37 -17.05 22.96 -14.28
N GLU A 38 -17.02 24.16 -13.72
CA GLU A 38 -15.80 24.95 -13.60
C GLU A 38 -15.34 25.02 -12.15
N LEU A 39 -14.11 24.59 -11.87
CA LEU A 39 -13.48 24.76 -10.56
C LEU A 39 -12.39 25.80 -10.66
N GLN A 40 -12.49 26.87 -9.87
CA GLN A 40 -11.41 27.82 -9.69
C GLN A 40 -10.66 27.51 -8.39
N GLY A 41 -9.35 27.39 -8.48
CA GLY A 41 -8.51 27.14 -7.31
C GLY A 41 -7.03 27.33 -7.63
N ALA A 42 -6.20 27.35 -6.59
CA ALA A 42 -4.75 27.39 -6.78
C ALA A 42 -4.27 26.13 -7.51
N LEU A 43 -3.39 26.29 -8.50
CA LEU A 43 -2.82 25.18 -9.28
C LEU A 43 -2.20 24.11 -8.37
N SER A 44 -1.56 24.54 -7.29
CA SER A 44 -0.95 23.65 -6.28
C SER A 44 -1.96 22.73 -5.62
N LEU A 45 -3.15 23.23 -5.27
CA LEU A 45 -4.22 22.44 -4.66
C LEU A 45 -4.77 21.41 -5.65
N VAL A 46 -4.98 21.81 -6.90
CA VAL A 46 -5.45 20.92 -7.96
C VAL A 46 -4.50 19.73 -8.12
N ILE A 47 -3.21 20.00 -8.29
CA ILE A 47 -2.20 18.95 -8.47
C ILE A 47 -2.12 18.06 -7.23
N LEU A 48 -2.13 18.65 -6.03
CA LEU A 48 -2.07 17.91 -4.77
C LEU A 48 -3.27 16.95 -4.62
N ILE A 49 -4.48 17.43 -4.92
CA ILE A 49 -5.71 16.62 -4.84
C ILE A 49 -5.67 15.50 -5.90
N SER A 50 -5.33 15.83 -7.15
CA SER A 50 -5.21 14.82 -8.22
C SER A 50 -4.18 13.76 -7.88
N PHE A 51 -3.03 14.16 -7.32
CA PHE A 51 -2.01 13.23 -6.86
C PHE A 51 -2.51 12.35 -5.70
N ALA A 52 -3.14 12.96 -4.69
CA ALA A 52 -3.71 12.22 -3.56
C ALA A 52 -4.75 11.19 -4.00
N LEU A 53 -5.61 11.54 -4.96
CA LEU A 53 -6.57 10.63 -5.57
C LEU A 53 -5.86 9.49 -6.31
N GLY A 54 -4.81 9.77 -7.08
CA GLY A 54 -4.00 8.75 -7.76
C GLY A 54 -3.32 7.78 -6.80
N VAL A 55 -2.71 8.29 -5.72
CA VAL A 55 -2.12 7.47 -4.65
C VAL A 55 -3.19 6.62 -3.96
N GLY A 56 -4.33 7.22 -3.63
CA GLY A 56 -5.46 6.51 -3.04
C GLY A 56 -5.97 5.37 -3.93
N ALA A 57 -6.16 5.64 -5.22
CA ALA A 57 -6.56 4.64 -6.21
C ALA A 57 -5.51 3.52 -6.35
N GLY A 58 -4.21 3.87 -6.39
CA GLY A 58 -3.12 2.88 -6.42
C GLY A 58 -3.08 2.01 -5.17
N TYR A 59 -3.31 2.58 -3.99
CA TYR A 59 -3.43 1.81 -2.74
C TYR A 59 -4.63 0.87 -2.77
N MET A 60 -5.79 1.35 -3.22
CA MET A 60 -7.00 0.54 -3.38
C MET A 60 -6.79 -0.62 -4.36
N ALA A 61 -6.05 -0.39 -5.46
CA ALA A 61 -5.71 -1.44 -6.41
C ALA A 61 -4.86 -2.56 -5.76
N ASN A 62 -3.90 -2.19 -4.91
CA ASN A 62 -3.04 -3.15 -4.19
C ASN A 62 -3.73 -3.90 -3.05
N LEU A 63 -4.86 -3.39 -2.54
CA LEU A 63 -5.58 -3.97 -1.41
C LEU A 63 -6.02 -5.42 -1.67
N LYS A 64 -6.49 -5.71 -2.90
CA LYS A 64 -6.92 -7.06 -3.29
C LYS A 64 -5.76 -8.06 -3.22
N THR A 65 -4.60 -7.68 -3.74
CA THR A 65 -3.39 -8.50 -3.71
C THR A 65 -2.94 -8.76 -2.28
N LEU A 66 -2.93 -7.73 -1.43
CA LEU A 66 -2.56 -7.85 -0.03
C LEU A 66 -3.47 -8.82 0.73
N LEU A 67 -4.80 -8.69 0.56
CA LEU A 67 -5.77 -9.60 1.16
C LEU A 67 -5.59 -11.05 0.66
N GLY A 68 -5.30 -11.22 -0.63
CA GLY A 68 -5.00 -12.53 -1.21
C GLY A 68 -3.74 -13.16 -0.58
N LEU A 69 -2.68 -12.36 -0.39
CA LEU A 69 -1.45 -12.81 0.26
C LEU A 69 -1.67 -13.20 1.73
N GLN A 70 -2.44 -12.42 2.49
CA GLN A 70 -2.77 -12.77 3.87
C GLN A 70 -3.54 -14.09 3.97
N ARG A 71 -4.52 -14.31 3.09
CA ARG A 71 -5.26 -15.58 3.04
C ARG A 71 -4.34 -16.76 2.74
N LYS A 72 -3.44 -16.60 1.76
CA LYS A 72 -2.44 -17.62 1.42
C LYS A 72 -1.51 -17.90 2.60
N LEU A 73 -1.03 -16.88 3.30
CA LEU A 73 -0.20 -17.03 4.50
C LEU A 73 -0.89 -17.85 5.59
N VAL A 74 -2.16 -17.54 5.90
CA VAL A 74 -2.92 -18.30 6.91
C VAL A 74 -3.13 -19.74 6.48
N LYS A 75 -3.46 -19.98 5.20
CA LYS A 75 -3.65 -21.33 4.66
C LYS A 75 -2.35 -22.14 4.77
N THR A 76 -1.25 -21.62 4.22
CA THR A 76 0.06 -22.29 4.26
C THR A 76 0.50 -22.58 5.68
N ARG A 77 0.28 -21.67 6.63
CA ARG A 77 0.61 -21.91 8.04
C ARG A 77 -0.20 -23.05 8.66
N ARG A 78 -1.48 -23.18 8.29
CA ARG A 78 -2.33 -24.30 8.74
C ARG A 78 -1.87 -25.63 8.12
N ASP A 79 -1.58 -25.63 6.82
CA ASP A 79 -1.12 -26.83 6.10
C ASP A 79 0.20 -27.36 6.70
N VAL A 80 1.13 -26.47 7.05
CA VAL A 80 2.38 -26.84 7.75
C VAL A 80 2.11 -27.46 9.12
N GLN A 81 1.22 -26.87 9.92
CA GLN A 81 0.88 -27.41 11.24
C GLN A 81 0.25 -28.80 11.15
N GLN A 82 -0.59 -29.05 10.15
CA GLN A 82 -1.19 -30.38 9.93
C GLN A 82 -0.13 -31.40 9.52
N ALA A 83 0.75 -31.05 8.59
CA ALA A 83 1.85 -31.93 8.18
C ALA A 83 2.79 -32.28 9.35
N GLU A 84 3.09 -31.31 10.23
CA GLU A 84 3.87 -31.56 11.44
C GLU A 84 3.15 -32.51 12.41
N GLN A 85 1.83 -32.37 12.58
CA GLN A 85 1.02 -33.25 13.41
C GLN A 85 0.93 -34.68 12.85
N GLU A 86 0.78 -34.84 11.53
CA GLU A 86 0.78 -36.15 10.89
C GLU A 86 2.11 -36.86 11.08
N VAL A 87 3.24 -36.16 10.88
CA VAL A 87 4.58 -36.71 11.15
C VAL A 87 4.74 -37.09 12.62
N ALA A 88 4.27 -36.26 13.55
CA ALA A 88 4.32 -36.56 14.97
C ALA A 88 3.46 -37.78 15.33
N ASN A 89 2.25 -37.89 14.77
CA ASN A 89 1.33 -39.00 15.00
C ASN A 89 1.90 -40.32 14.45
N ILE A 90 2.51 -40.30 13.25
CA ILE A 90 3.18 -41.47 12.66
C ILE A 90 4.36 -41.92 13.54
N ARG A 91 5.14 -40.97 14.07
CA ARG A 91 6.26 -41.30 14.98
C ARG A 91 5.82 -41.79 16.36
N ALA A 92 4.61 -41.42 16.78
CA ALA A 92 4.02 -41.85 18.05
C ALA A 92 3.29 -43.20 17.94
N LEU A 93 3.04 -43.71 16.73
CA LEU A 93 2.55 -45.08 16.56
C LEU A 93 3.63 -46.04 17.07
N PRO A 94 3.34 -46.83 18.13
CA PRO A 94 4.24 -47.91 18.50
C PRO A 94 4.33 -48.85 17.31
N ILE A 95 5.55 -49.24 16.92
CA ILE A 95 5.76 -50.35 15.98
C ILE A 95 5.13 -51.58 16.64
N LYS A 96 3.84 -51.79 16.40
CA LYS A 96 3.17 -53.04 16.65
C LYS A 96 3.20 -53.81 15.36
N ASP A 97 3.73 -55.02 15.50
CA ASP A 97 3.56 -56.14 14.59
C ASP A 97 4.56 -56.19 13.43
N ALA A 98 5.85 -56.21 13.77
CA ALA A 98 6.80 -57.07 13.08
C ALA A 98 7.32 -58.09 14.09
N LEU A 99 6.63 -59.24 14.10
CA LEU A 99 7.07 -60.60 14.44
C LEU A 99 8.40 -60.77 15.19
#